data_AF-A0A1U7LJY3-F1
#
_entry.id   AF-A0A1U7LJY3-F1
#
_cell.length_a   1.000
_cell.length_b   1.000
_cell.length_c   1.000
_cell.angle_alpha   90.00
_cell.angle_beta   90.00
_cell.angle_gamma   90.00
#
_symmetry.space_group_name_H-M   'P 1'
#
loop_
_entity.id
_entity.type
_entity.pdbx_description
1 polymer ?
#
loop_
_entity_poly.entity_id
_entity_poly.type
_entity_poly.pdbx_seq_one_letter_code
_entity_poly.pdbx_strand_id
1 'polypeptide(L)' 'MHYFETPTNLKFVMMTDPLVDSMYIILRQIYVSLYVEYVVKNPLALAHGSDVDVELFRLSLDSFIKTLDAYE' A
#
# COMPACT_ATOMS: atom_id res chain seq x y z
N MET A 1 -10.33 -9.97 -5.90
CA MET A 1 -9.20 -9.16 -6.42
C MET A 1 -9.64 -7.71 -6.41
N HIS A 2 -8.87 -6.87 -5.74
CA HIS A 2 -9.16 -5.44 -5.59
C HIS A 2 -8.07 -4.63 -6.28
N TYR A 3 -8.47 -3.54 -6.93
CA TYR A 3 -7.58 -2.72 -7.75
C TYR A 3 -7.82 -1.23 -7.49
N PHE A 4 -6.72 -0.47 -7.41
CA PHE A 4 -6.71 0.98 -7.32
C PHE A 4 -5.53 1.53 -8.12
N GLU A 5 -5.79 2.52 -8.97
CA GLU A 5 -4.79 3.19 -9.79
C GLU A 5 -4.77 4.69 -9.49
N THR A 6 -3.57 5.25 -9.35
CA THR A 6 -3.39 6.69 -9.18
C THR A 6 -3.33 7.39 -10.53
N PRO A 7 -3.60 8.72 -10.60
CA PRO A 7 -3.38 9.50 -11.83
C PRO A 7 -1.94 9.47 -12.36
N THR A 8 -0.97 9.09 -11.52
CA THR A 8 0.43 8.91 -11.87
C THR A 8 0.77 7.48 -12.31
N ASN A 9 -0.25 6.64 -12.58
CA ASN A 9 -0.11 5.27 -13.08
C ASN A 9 0.56 4.30 -12.08
N LEU A 10 0.47 4.60 -10.77
CA LEU A 10 0.80 3.63 -9.73
C LEU A 10 -0.38 2.70 -9.50
N LYS A 11 -0.11 1.39 -9.46
CA LYS A 11 -1.13 0.35 -9.38
C LYS A 11 -1.00 -0.39 -8.08
N PHE A 12 -2.07 -0.37 -7.30
CA PHE A 12 -2.19 -1.10 -6.05
C PHE A 12 -3.19 -2.23 -6.25
N VAL A 13 -2.74 -3.46 -5.98
CA VAL A 13 -3.52 -4.69 -6.18
C VAL A 13 -3.52 -5.45 -4.86
N MET A 14 -4.70 -5.90 -4.42
CA MET A 14 -4.85 -6.71 -3.22
C MET A 14 -5.70 -7.95 -3.52
N MET A 15 -5.23 -9.09 -3.03
CA MET A 15 -5.95 -10.36 -3.08
C MET A 15 -6.50 -10.67 -1.69
N THR A 16 -7.79 -10.96 -1.62
CA THR A 16 -8.51 -11.39 -0.41
C THR A 16 -9.41 -12.55 -0.77
N ASP A 17 -10.05 -13.15 0.23
CA ASP A 17 -11.16 -14.08 0.00
C ASP A 17 -12.27 -13.43 -0.87
N PRO A 18 -12.95 -14.18 -1.76
CA PRO A 18 -14.01 -13.65 -2.61
C PRO A 18 -15.22 -13.06 -1.89
N LEU A 19 -15.45 -13.42 -0.63
CA LEU A 19 -16.55 -12.91 0.20
C LEU A 19 -16.28 -11.53 0.79
N VAL A 20 -15.03 -11.08 0.73
CA VAL A 20 -14.61 -9.80 1.29
C VAL A 20 -15.08 -8.66 0.38
N ASP A 21 -15.73 -7.67 0.99
CA ASP A 21 -16.19 -6.45 0.33
C ASP A 21 -15.03 -5.67 -0.34
N SER A 22 -15.41 -4.66 -1.13
CA SER A 22 -14.43 -3.84 -1.86
C SER A 22 -13.35 -3.25 -0.94
N MET A 23 -12.10 -3.55 -1.26
CA MET A 23 -10.94 -2.95 -0.57
C MET A 23 -10.47 -1.63 -1.19
N TYR A 24 -11.29 -0.98 -2.01
CA TYR A 24 -10.91 0.28 -2.69
C TYR A 24 -10.46 1.37 -1.70
N ILE A 25 -11.20 1.55 -0.60
CA ILE A 25 -10.87 2.55 0.43
C ILE A 25 -9.53 2.20 1.11
N ILE A 26 -9.29 0.91 1.38
CA ILE A 26 -8.05 0.42 1.98
C ILE A 26 -6.86 0.63 1.05
N LEU A 27 -7.00 0.30 -0.24
CA LEU A 27 -5.96 0.54 -1.24
C LEU A 27 -5.63 2.04 -1.38
N ARG A 28 -6.65 2.90 -1.38
CA ARG A 28 -6.45 4.35 -1.38
C ARG A 28 -5.74 4.83 -0.10
N GLN A 29 -6.08 4.26 1.05
CA GLN A 29 -5.43 4.58 2.32
C GLN A 29 -3.95 4.17 2.33
N ILE A 30 -3.61 3.00 1.78
CA ILE A 30 -2.21 2.56 1.59
C ILE A 30 -1.45 3.57 0.73
N TYR A 31 -2.06 4.06 -0.35
CA TYR A 31 -1.43 5.09 -1.18
C TYR A 31 -1.17 6.39 -0.40
N VAL A 32 -2.21 6.98 0.21
CA VAL A 32 -2.12 8.32 0.80
C VAL A 32 -1.31 8.33 2.11
N SER A 33 -1.51 7.34 2.97
CA SER A 33 -0.96 7.34 4.34
C SER A 33 0.34 6.55 4.49
N LEU A 34 0.65 5.64 3.56
CA LEU A 34 1.86 4.83 3.63
C LEU A 34 2.81 5.13 2.47
N TYR A 35 2.38 4.93 1.22
CA TYR A 35 3.27 5.06 0.07
C TYR A 35 3.76 6.50 -0.11
N VAL A 36 2.87 7.49 -0.08
CA VAL A 36 3.27 8.90 -0.18
C VAL A 36 4.17 9.30 1.00
N GLU A 37 3.85 8.84 2.21
CA GLU A 37 4.57 9.24 3.42
C GLU A 37 5.99 8.66 3.50
N TYR A 38 6.13 7.36 3.25
CA TYR A 38 7.40 6.66 3.46
C TYR A 38 8.25 6.51 2.20
N VAL A 39 7.64 6.57 1.01
CA VAL A 39 8.35 6.36 -0.27
C VAL A 39 8.53 7.67 -1.01
N VAL A 40 7.44 8.40 -1.29
CA VAL A 40 7.51 9.62 -2.11
C VAL A 40 8.20 10.76 -1.37
N LYS A 41 7.88 10.97 -0.09
CA LYS A 41 8.50 12.03 0.72
C LYS A 41 9.89 11.67 1.26
N ASN A 42 10.34 10.43 1.11
CA ASN A 42 11.65 9.99 1.57
C ASN A 42 12.68 10.08 0.42
N PRO A 43 13.55 11.10 0.39
CA PRO A 43 14.52 11.25 -0.69
C PRO A 43 15.55 10.10 -0.75
N LEU A 44 15.77 9.38 0.35
CA LEU A 44 16.66 8.21 0.39
C LEU A 44 16.00 6.97 -0.24
N ALA A 45 14.66 6.88 -0.23
CA ALA A 45 13.94 5.78 -0.87
C ALA A 45 14.17 5.75 -2.38
N LEU A 46 14.31 6.92 -2.99
CA LEU A 46 14.53 7.07 -4.43
C LEU A 46 15.98 6.78 -4.85
N ALA A 47 16.90 6.64 -3.89
CA ALA A 47 18.32 6.42 -4.17
C ALA A 47 18.64 4.97 -4.57
N HIS A 48 17.76 4.01 -4.23
CA HIS A 48 18.01 2.58 -4.41
C HIS A 48 17.34 1.97 -5.67
N GLY A 49 16.75 2.79 -6.55
CA GLY A 49 16.19 2.35 -7.84
C GLY A 49 14.66 2.25 -7.86
N SER A 50 14.13 1.36 -8.71
CA SER A 50 12.68 1.17 -8.94
C SER A 50 11.97 0.36 -7.85
N ASP A 51 12.72 -0.25 -6.94
CA ASP A 51 12.17 -1.09 -5.89
C ASP A 51 11.86 -0.27 -4.63
N VAL A 52 10.68 -0.52 -4.07
CA VAL A 52 10.25 0.08 -2.81
C VAL A 52 10.91 -0.67 -1.65
N ASP A 53 12.21 -0.45 -1.46
CA ASP A 53 12.97 -1.04 -0.36
C ASP A 53 13.10 -0.08 0.83
N VAL A 54 11.94 0.34 1.36
CA VAL A 54 11.87 1.19 2.55
C VAL A 54 11.35 0.35 3.71
N GLU A 55 12.22 0.02 4.65
CA GLU A 55 11.89 -0.84 5.80
C GLU A 55 10.69 -0.30 6.61
N LEU A 56 10.68 1.01 6.90
CA LEU A 56 9.58 1.65 7.62
C LEU A 56 8.24 1.51 6.88
N PHE A 57 8.23 1.64 5.55
CA PHE A 57 7.03 1.42 4.75
C PHE A 57 6.54 -0.03 4.90
N ARG A 58 7.44 -1.01 4.82
CA ARG A 58 7.11 -2.44 4.93
C ARG A 58 6.52 -2.77 6.31
N LEU A 59 7.14 -2.27 7.37
CA LEU A 59 6.66 -2.49 8.75
C LEU A 59 5.31 -1.83 8.99
N SER A 60 5.14 -0.58 8.56
CA SER A 60 3.87 0.13 8.71
C SER A 60 2.75 -0.49 7.86
N LEU A 61 3.07 -0.97 6.64
CA LEU A 61 2.11 -1.69 5.80
C LEU A 61 1.69 -3.01 6.44
N ASP A 62 2.63 -3.83 6.91
CA ASP A 62 2.32 -5.10 7.60
C ASP A 62 1.45 -4.87 8.84
N SER A 63 1.81 -3.88 9.67
CA SER A 63 1.00 -3.51 10.83
C SER A 63 -0.40 -3.04 10.44
N PHE A 64 -0.53 -2.26 9.37
CA PHE A 64 -1.82 -1.77 8.89
C PHE A 64 -2.72 -2.90 8.37
N ILE A 65 -2.16 -3.81 7.56
CA ILE A 65 -2.91 -4.96 7.02
C ILE A 65 -3.46 -5.84 8.16
N LYS A 66 -2.65 -6.05 9.22
CA LYS A 66 -3.07 -6.82 10.41
C LYS A 66 -4.20 -6.18 11.22
N THR A 67 -4.50 -4.89 10.99
CA THR A 67 -5.65 -4.23 11.64
C THR A 67 -6.95 -4.35 10.87
N LEU A 68 -6.93 -4.91 9.66
CA LEU A 68 -8.13 -5.05 8.85
C LEU A 68 -8.99 -6.20 9.39
N ASP A 69 -10.31 -5.98 9.49
CA ASP A 69 -11.24 -7.03 9.94
C ASP A 69 -11.22 -8.26 9.01
N ALA A 70 -10.82 -8.09 7.75
CA ALA A 70 -10.66 -9.16 6.77
C ALA A 70 -9.35 -9.96 6.91
N TYR A 71 -8.49 -9.60 7.86
CA TYR A 71 -7.25 -10.31 8.16
C TYR A 71 -7.50 -11.33 9.28
N GLU A 72 -7.76 -12.58 8.90
CA GLU A 72 -7.84 -13.75 9.80
C GLU A 72 -6.59 -14.64 9.69
#